data_AF-A0A4Y2VGI7-F1
#
_entry.id   AF-A0A4Y2VGI7-F1
#
_cell.length_a   1.000
_cell.length_b   1.000
_cell.length_c   1.000
_cell.angle_alpha   90.00
_cell.angle_beta   90.00
_cell.angle_gamma   90.00
#
_symmetry.space_group_name_H-M   'P 1'
#
loop_
_entity.id
_entity.type
_entity.pdbx_description
1 polymer ?
#
loop_
_entity_poly.entity_id
_entity_poly.type
_entity_poly.pdbx_seq_one_letter_code
_entity_poly.pdbx_strand_id
1 'polypeptide(L)'
;MKLQSRNCRLLADTAAQRSFVEKELSRLLRLPIIRKEKLSVYSFGDKSPVEKTFNVVKIRLESKDDPNSCLEIEALETEKISSAHIPPPNIDISIYNKHLKGLKLADTINNDTDVSVLIGADNYYDVMTGRIKRINWKLVAAESLYGWCLIGVSGPLNKNSSDSSVMKVVVEKDISKQLETFWQLENLGIEPANDRLNCNDSKILQEFEDSIQFRDNRHVVKLPWKDNLKESLDNNYEIAYERFSKLCYKFQNDHSLYSQYKDVVDSYIEQNIVERVPNSNVEDCAEFYLPHRAVIRHDKVSSKLRIVFDASSHKSGKFSLNDSLHIGPNLYPDLLELLLSFRKHPIAFTADIKQAFLNAELDESDKNVTKFFWTDNPECFTESIEVLRFNRVLFGINSSPFLLSATIKHHLKKYVSLYPQTHELLNNFVFVDDILGGHNSVIEAYTTSVECIHIFNEASMPLHKWATNSAELNQLWGKNGFPIDTSPNSIGQKRMNYKVLGISWDTDRDVFYFDVENLLCFISKGTNTKRFLLQVAGRIFDPL
;
A
#
# COMPACT_ATOMS: atom_id res chain seq x y z
N MET A 1 14.32 -43.38 -21.18
CA MET A 1 15.34 -43.02 -20.16
C MET A 1 14.93 -43.76 -18.90
N LYS A 2 15.71 -44.72 -18.38
CA LYS A 2 15.35 -45.38 -17.11
C LYS A 2 15.41 -44.33 -16.00
N LEU A 3 14.28 -44.03 -15.36
CA LEU A 3 14.25 -43.24 -14.14
C LEU A 3 15.19 -43.91 -13.14
N GLN A 4 16.26 -43.22 -12.76
CA GLN A 4 17.14 -43.69 -11.71
C GLN A 4 16.38 -43.51 -10.38
N SER A 5 16.24 -44.58 -9.62
CA SER A 5 15.67 -44.54 -8.27
C SER A 5 16.75 -44.88 -7.25
N ARG A 6 16.71 -44.22 -6.10
CA ARG A 6 17.67 -44.45 -5.01
C ARG A 6 16.95 -44.36 -3.67
N ASN A 7 17.22 -45.34 -2.81
CA ASN A 7 16.77 -45.28 -1.43
C ASN A 7 17.46 -44.10 -0.74
N CYS A 8 16.68 -43.24 -0.10
CA CYS A 8 17.16 -42.11 0.69
C CYS A 8 16.41 -42.05 2.01
N ARG A 9 16.98 -41.29 2.95
CA ARG A 9 16.38 -41.02 4.25
C ARG A 9 15.93 -39.56 4.31
N LEU A 10 14.73 -39.36 4.82
CA LEU A 10 14.06 -38.06 4.89
C LEU A 10 14.08 -37.55 6.34
N LEU A 11 14.26 -36.23 6.51
CA LEU A 11 14.06 -35.53 7.76
C LEU A 11 12.94 -34.52 7.59
N ALA A 12 11.90 -34.60 8.41
CA ALA A 12 10.82 -33.62 8.40
C ALA A 12 11.05 -32.56 9.49
N ASP A 13 11.18 -31.31 9.09
CA ASP A 13 11.47 -30.19 9.97
C ASP A 13 10.55 -28.99 9.68
N THR A 14 9.62 -28.72 10.59
CA THR A 14 8.68 -27.60 10.46
C THR A 14 9.34 -26.24 10.69
N ALA A 15 10.55 -26.18 11.24
CA ALA A 15 11.31 -24.94 11.41
C ALA A 15 12.07 -24.52 10.14
N ALA A 16 12.24 -25.43 9.18
CA ALA A 16 12.71 -25.12 7.85
C ALA A 16 11.51 -24.71 6.98
N GLN A 17 11.46 -23.48 6.49
CA GLN A 17 10.35 -23.04 5.63
C GLN A 17 10.37 -23.65 4.22
N ARG A 18 11.51 -24.23 3.81
CA ARG A 18 11.70 -24.83 2.49
C ARG A 18 12.30 -26.22 2.60
N SER A 19 11.98 -27.05 1.62
CA SER A 19 12.54 -28.39 1.46
C SER A 19 13.91 -28.36 0.75
N PHE A 20 14.82 -29.24 1.17
CA PHE A 20 16.19 -29.33 0.66
C PHE A 20 16.56 -30.75 0.24
N VAL A 21 17.46 -30.86 -0.72
CA VAL A 21 18.02 -32.14 -1.19
C VAL A 21 19.54 -32.06 -1.28
N GLU A 22 20.23 -33.14 -0.95
CA GLU A 22 21.67 -33.21 -1.15
C GLU A 22 22.03 -33.12 -2.62
N LYS A 23 22.99 -32.25 -2.91
CA LYS A 23 23.51 -32.04 -4.25
C LYS A 23 24.08 -33.32 -4.87
N GLU A 24 24.68 -34.20 -4.05
CA GLU A 24 25.13 -35.52 -4.51
C GLU A 24 23.96 -36.37 -4.98
N LEU A 25 22.88 -36.45 -4.20
CA LEU A 25 21.67 -37.19 -4.56
C LEU A 25 21.02 -36.63 -5.84
N SER A 26 20.92 -35.30 -5.93
CA SER A 26 20.41 -34.61 -7.13
C SER A 26 21.24 -34.95 -8.37
N ARG A 27 22.57 -34.91 -8.26
CA ARG A 27 23.49 -35.27 -9.35
C ARG A 27 23.37 -36.74 -9.75
N LEU A 28 23.23 -37.64 -8.78
CA LEU A 28 23.09 -39.09 -9.01
C LEU A 28 21.78 -39.44 -9.72
N LEU A 29 20.70 -38.75 -9.40
CA LEU A 29 19.38 -38.89 -10.03
C LEU A 29 19.24 -38.07 -11.31
N ARG A 30 20.24 -37.22 -11.62
CA ARG A 30 20.26 -36.29 -12.76
C ARG A 30 19.03 -35.38 -12.79
N LEU A 31 18.66 -34.82 -11.64
CA LEU A 31 17.48 -33.95 -11.55
C LEU A 31 17.72 -32.64 -12.33
N PRO A 32 16.76 -32.19 -13.15
CA PRO A 32 16.88 -30.93 -13.86
C PRO A 32 16.75 -29.75 -12.89
N ILE A 33 17.63 -28.77 -13.05
CA ILE A 33 17.52 -27.48 -12.36
C ILE A 33 16.42 -26.67 -13.04
N ILE A 34 15.34 -26.39 -12.31
CA ILE A 34 14.17 -25.66 -12.83
C ILE A 34 14.41 -24.15 -12.76
N ARG A 35 15.03 -23.69 -11.67
CA ARG A 35 15.35 -22.27 -11.43
C ARG A 35 16.45 -22.12 -10.39
N LYS A 36 16.95 -20.89 -10.21
CA LYS A 36 17.79 -20.50 -9.07
C LYS A 36 17.03 -19.57 -8.14
N GLU A 37 17.25 -19.71 -6.85
CA GLU A 37 16.56 -18.93 -5.83
C GLU A 37 17.56 -18.38 -4.82
N LYS A 38 17.49 -17.09 -4.51
CA LYS A 38 18.32 -16.43 -3.51
C LYS A 38 17.57 -16.39 -2.19
N LEU A 39 18.18 -16.93 -1.13
CA LEU A 39 17.58 -17.03 0.20
C LEU A 39 18.53 -16.48 1.27
N SER A 40 17.94 -15.82 2.26
CA SER A 40 18.61 -15.42 3.50
C SER A 40 18.55 -16.57 4.49
N VAL A 41 19.67 -17.24 4.76
CA VAL A 41 19.73 -18.38 5.68
C VAL A 41 20.13 -17.87 7.06
N TYR A 42 19.27 -18.10 8.05
CA TYR A 42 19.58 -17.87 9.45
C TYR A 42 20.08 -19.18 10.07
N SER A 43 21.11 -19.13 10.91
CA SER A 43 21.50 -20.28 11.73
C SER A 43 21.16 -20.00 13.19
N PHE A 44 20.99 -21.06 14.00
CA PHE A 44 20.57 -20.90 15.39
C PHE A 44 21.67 -20.18 16.19
N GLY A 45 21.36 -18.98 16.70
CA GLY A 45 22.29 -18.13 17.44
C GLY A 45 22.92 -17.00 16.64
N ASP A 46 22.79 -17.02 15.30
CA ASP A 46 23.29 -15.93 14.46
C ASP A 46 22.35 -14.73 14.48
N LYS A 47 22.95 -13.53 14.62
CA LYS A 47 22.23 -12.25 14.58
C LYS A 47 22.01 -11.72 13.15
N SER A 48 22.79 -12.23 12.19
CA SER A 48 22.79 -11.76 10.80
C SER A 48 22.56 -12.92 9.84
N PRO A 49 21.69 -12.76 8.84
CA PRO A 49 21.48 -13.79 7.83
C PRO A 49 22.70 -13.94 6.92
N VAL A 50 22.89 -15.15 6.39
CA VAL A 50 23.83 -15.41 5.29
C VAL A 50 23.02 -15.58 4.01
N GLU A 51 23.18 -14.65 3.08
CA GLU A 51 22.57 -14.78 1.75
C GLU A 51 23.25 -15.88 0.94
N LYS A 52 22.46 -16.81 0.41
CA LYS A 52 22.93 -17.87 -0.48
C LYS A 52 21.98 -18.07 -1.65
N THR A 53 22.54 -18.40 -2.81
CA THR A 53 21.76 -18.79 -3.99
C THR A 53 21.77 -20.30 -4.12
N PHE A 54 20.59 -20.88 -4.27
CA PHE A 54 20.33 -22.30 -4.37
C PHE A 54 19.78 -22.63 -5.77
N ASN A 55 20.12 -23.82 -6.27
CA ASN A 55 19.41 -24.39 -7.41
C ASN A 55 18.14 -25.08 -6.89
N VAL A 56 17.04 -24.93 -7.61
CA VAL A 56 15.78 -25.62 -7.31
C VAL A 56 15.59 -26.75 -8.29
N VAL A 57 15.32 -27.95 -7.76
CA VAL A 57 15.09 -29.17 -8.54
C VAL A 57 13.74 -29.79 -8.19
N LYS A 58 13.17 -30.58 -9.10
CA LYS A 58 12.00 -31.42 -8.81
C LYS A 58 12.45 -32.81 -8.41
N ILE A 59 11.92 -33.33 -7.31
CA ILE A 59 12.17 -34.70 -6.86
C ILE A 59 10.85 -35.41 -6.58
N ARG A 60 10.75 -36.67 -7.02
CA ARG A 60 9.63 -37.55 -6.72
C ARG A 60 10.03 -38.53 -5.62
N LEU A 61 9.28 -38.54 -4.53
CA LEU A 61 9.48 -39.36 -3.34
C LEU A 61 8.42 -40.46 -3.33
N GLU A 62 8.85 -41.72 -3.32
CA GLU A 62 7.99 -42.91 -3.39
C GLU A 62 8.22 -43.80 -2.16
N SER A 63 7.14 -44.36 -1.60
CA SER A 63 7.24 -45.33 -0.51
C SER A 63 7.83 -46.65 -0.98
N LYS A 64 8.69 -47.26 -0.14
CA LYS A 64 9.24 -48.59 -0.39
C LYS A 64 8.18 -49.69 -0.38
N ASP A 65 7.07 -49.43 0.30
CA ASP A 65 6.09 -50.45 0.66
C ASP A 65 4.75 -50.28 -0.07
N ASP A 66 4.44 -49.06 -0.51
CA ASP A 66 3.23 -48.74 -1.25
C ASP A 66 3.55 -47.86 -2.46
N PRO A 67 3.56 -48.42 -3.69
CA PRO A 67 3.83 -47.67 -4.91
C PRO A 67 2.83 -46.52 -5.19
N ASN A 68 1.64 -46.56 -4.58
CA ASN A 68 0.64 -45.49 -4.73
C ASN A 68 0.95 -44.29 -3.83
N SER A 69 1.77 -44.48 -2.80
CA SER A 69 2.22 -43.41 -1.90
C SER A 69 3.43 -42.70 -2.52
N CYS A 70 3.14 -41.74 -3.41
CA CYS A 70 4.16 -40.89 -4.05
C CYS A 70 3.85 -39.40 -3.90
N LEU A 71 4.90 -38.58 -3.75
CA LEU A 71 4.81 -37.12 -3.66
C LEU A 71 5.89 -36.49 -4.52
N GLU A 72 5.54 -35.50 -5.33
CA GLU A 72 6.51 -34.71 -6.09
C GLU A 72 6.66 -33.34 -5.45
N ILE A 73 7.91 -32.98 -5.09
CA ILE A 73 8.22 -31.73 -4.40
C ILE A 73 9.30 -30.95 -5.15
N GLU A 74 9.33 -29.64 -4.92
CA GLU A 74 10.46 -28.80 -5.28
C GLU A 74 11.40 -28.67 -4.08
N ALA A 75 12.69 -28.93 -4.30
CA ALA A 75 13.70 -28.89 -3.24
C ALA A 75 14.92 -28.06 -3.68
N LEU A 76 15.53 -27.39 -2.70
CA LEU A 76 16.75 -26.59 -2.89
C LEU A 76 17.98 -27.49 -2.74
N GLU A 77 18.90 -27.44 -3.70
CA GLU A 77 20.16 -28.20 -3.61
C GLU A 77 21.10 -27.62 -2.55
N THR A 78 21.53 -28.45 -1.60
CA THR A 78 22.54 -28.10 -0.60
C THR A 78 23.67 -29.14 -0.58
N GLU A 79 24.88 -28.75 -0.18
CA GLU A 79 26.04 -29.66 -0.13
C GLU A 79 25.83 -30.80 0.87
N LYS A 80 25.20 -30.51 2.02
CA LYS A 80 24.76 -31.51 3.03
C LYS A 80 23.49 -31.02 3.72
N ILE A 81 22.64 -31.95 4.16
CA ILE A 81 21.46 -31.63 4.98
C ILE A 81 21.86 -31.35 6.43
N SER A 82 22.71 -32.21 7.00
CA SER A 82 23.22 -32.03 8.36
C SER A 82 24.71 -32.33 8.39
N SER A 83 25.47 -31.53 9.14
CA SER A 83 26.87 -31.84 9.43
C SER A 83 27.03 -32.85 10.58
N ALA A 84 25.99 -33.00 11.41
CA ALA A 84 25.93 -34.00 12.47
C ALA A 84 25.22 -35.25 11.96
N HIS A 85 25.73 -36.43 12.34
CA HIS A 85 25.07 -37.70 12.08
C HIS A 85 23.80 -37.79 12.93
N ILE A 86 22.64 -37.92 12.27
CA ILE A 86 21.35 -38.10 12.93
C ILE A 86 21.09 -39.60 12.96
N PRO A 87 21.27 -40.32 14.08
CA PRO A 87 21.05 -41.76 14.07
C PRO A 87 19.57 -42.10 13.85
N PRO A 88 19.24 -43.27 13.26
CA PRO A 88 17.87 -43.79 13.30
C PRO A 88 17.42 -43.99 14.75
N PRO A 89 16.10 -44.02 15.04
CA PRO A 89 15.60 -44.21 16.39
C PRO A 89 16.15 -45.52 17.00
N ASN A 90 17.13 -45.41 17.90
CA ASN A 90 17.66 -46.54 18.66
C ASN A 90 16.75 -46.79 19.87
N ILE A 91 15.57 -47.31 19.56
CA ILE A 91 14.61 -47.71 20.58
C ILE A 91 14.74 -49.21 20.72
N ASP A 92 15.03 -49.67 21.94
CA ASP A 92 14.85 -51.06 22.28
C ASP A 92 13.35 -51.38 22.14
N ILE A 93 12.99 -51.91 20.97
CA ILE A 93 11.61 -52.20 20.57
C ILE A 93 10.93 -53.09 21.63
N SER A 94 11.71 -53.88 22.38
CA SER A 94 11.23 -54.71 23.49
C SER A 94 10.54 -53.91 24.61
N ILE A 95 10.96 -52.67 24.89
CA ILE A 95 10.44 -51.83 25.98
C ILE A 95 9.08 -51.22 25.63
N TYR A 96 8.87 -50.88 24.36
CA TYR A 96 7.64 -50.22 23.87
C TYR A 96 6.77 -51.14 23.00
N ASN A 97 7.10 -52.43 22.95
CA ASN A 97 6.49 -53.44 22.08
C ASN A 97 4.96 -53.47 22.18
N LYS A 98 4.39 -53.23 23.37
CA LYS A 98 2.93 -53.19 23.56
C LYS A 98 2.24 -52.03 22.81
N HIS A 99 2.89 -50.88 22.69
CA HIS A 99 2.33 -49.67 22.05
C HIS A 99 2.69 -49.56 20.57
N LEU A 100 3.83 -50.14 20.18
CA LEU A 100 4.31 -50.15 18.79
C LEU A 100 3.82 -51.36 17.98
N LYS A 101 3.15 -52.33 18.61
CA LYS A 101 2.59 -53.51 17.92
C LYS A 101 1.67 -53.09 16.78
N GLY A 102 2.02 -53.52 15.56
CA GLY A 102 1.26 -53.25 14.34
C GLY A 102 1.60 -51.94 13.62
N LEU A 103 2.53 -51.12 14.15
CA LEU A 103 3.04 -49.95 13.43
C LEU A 103 4.25 -50.32 12.59
N LYS A 104 4.25 -49.93 11.31
CA LYS A 104 5.41 -50.05 10.44
C LYS A 104 6.18 -48.74 10.45
N LEU A 105 7.38 -48.75 11.04
CA LEU A 105 8.20 -47.55 11.15
C LEU A 105 8.78 -47.16 9.78
N ALA A 106 8.81 -45.86 9.49
CA ALA A 106 9.42 -45.31 8.28
C ALA A 106 10.96 -45.41 8.30
N ASP A 107 11.55 -45.48 9.49
CA ASP A 107 13.00 -45.52 9.72
C ASP A 107 13.36 -46.61 10.75
N THR A 108 14.38 -47.42 10.46
CA THR A 108 14.75 -48.59 11.28
C THR A 108 16.27 -48.70 11.42
N ILE A 109 16.72 -49.38 12.48
CA ILE A 109 18.12 -49.50 12.93
C ILE A 109 19.07 -50.04 11.83
N ASN A 110 18.55 -50.74 10.82
CA ASN A 110 19.36 -51.31 9.73
C ASN A 110 19.74 -50.30 8.62
N ASN A 111 19.31 -49.03 8.72
CA ASN A 111 19.62 -47.98 7.75
C ASN A 111 20.67 -47.02 8.31
N ASP A 112 21.96 -47.38 8.19
CA ASP A 112 23.09 -46.51 8.58
C ASP A 112 23.40 -45.46 7.49
N THR A 113 22.35 -44.82 6.97
CA THR A 113 22.44 -43.83 5.90
C THR A 113 22.11 -42.44 6.44
N ASP A 114 22.96 -41.47 6.12
CA ASP A 114 22.72 -40.06 6.39
C ASP A 114 21.41 -39.56 5.74
N VAL A 115 20.88 -38.48 6.29
CA VAL A 115 19.69 -37.80 5.76
C VAL A 115 20.06 -37.09 4.47
N SER A 116 19.39 -37.45 3.37
CA SER A 116 19.66 -36.86 2.06
C SER A 116 18.59 -35.88 1.56
N VAL A 117 17.46 -35.81 2.25
CA VAL A 117 16.37 -34.88 1.93
C VAL A 117 15.78 -34.32 3.23
N LEU A 118 15.60 -33.01 3.28
CA LEU A 118 14.87 -32.31 4.32
C LEU A 118 13.52 -31.85 3.77
N ILE A 119 12.44 -32.23 4.44
CA ILE A 119 11.07 -31.77 4.17
C ILE A 119 10.79 -30.59 5.09
N GLY A 120 10.70 -29.41 4.48
CA GLY A 120 10.33 -28.17 5.16
C GLY A 120 8.82 -28.01 5.30
N ALA A 121 8.40 -26.93 5.95
CA ALA A 121 7.00 -26.55 6.13
C ALA A 121 6.23 -26.37 4.82
N ASP A 122 6.92 -26.14 3.70
CA ASP A 122 6.34 -26.06 2.36
C ASP A 122 5.71 -27.38 1.89
N ASN A 123 6.23 -28.54 2.31
CA ASN A 123 5.72 -29.86 1.93
C ASN A 123 5.41 -30.77 3.14
N TYR A 124 5.57 -30.27 4.37
CA TYR A 124 5.42 -31.07 5.60
C TYR A 124 4.03 -31.68 5.73
N TYR A 125 2.98 -30.90 5.47
CA TYR A 125 1.59 -31.36 5.60
C TYR A 125 1.16 -32.28 4.46
N ASP A 126 1.88 -32.29 3.34
CA ASP A 126 1.66 -33.26 2.26
C ASP A 126 2.29 -34.61 2.58
N VAL A 127 3.39 -34.62 3.33
CA VAL A 127 4.09 -35.85 3.77
C VAL A 127 3.41 -36.51 4.97
N MET A 128 2.86 -35.73 5.90
CA MET A 128 2.27 -36.23 7.15
C MET A 128 0.76 -36.44 7.02
N THR A 129 0.23 -37.59 7.44
CA THR A 129 -1.21 -37.89 7.30
C THR A 129 -2.07 -37.28 8.41
N GLY A 130 -1.43 -36.72 9.44
CA GLY A 130 -2.08 -36.19 10.64
C GLY A 130 -2.46 -37.24 11.68
N ARG A 131 -2.33 -38.55 11.39
CA ARG A 131 -2.58 -39.60 12.39
C ARG A 131 -1.45 -39.65 13.40
N ILE A 132 -1.79 -39.53 14.69
CA ILE A 132 -0.84 -39.54 15.81
C ILE A 132 -1.25 -40.61 16.82
N LYS A 133 -0.28 -41.42 17.25
CA LYS A 133 -0.42 -42.37 18.35
C LYS A 133 0.56 -42.00 19.46
N ARG A 134 0.02 -41.49 20.58
CA ARG A 134 0.83 -41.12 21.73
C ARG A 134 1.32 -42.38 22.46
N ILE A 135 2.64 -42.53 22.59
CA ILE A 135 3.27 -43.66 23.28
C ILE A 135 3.41 -43.33 24.76
N ASN A 136 3.93 -42.13 25.07
CA ASN A 136 3.97 -41.56 26.41
C ASN A 136 3.92 -40.02 26.35
N TRP A 137 4.11 -39.33 27.48
CA TRP A 137 4.04 -37.87 27.57
C TRP A 137 5.16 -37.11 26.81
N LYS A 138 6.24 -37.81 26.46
CA LYS A 138 7.44 -37.29 25.78
C LYS A 138 7.71 -37.91 24.41
N LEU A 139 6.94 -38.92 23.99
CA LEU A 139 7.16 -39.69 22.76
C LEU A 139 5.83 -39.99 22.06
N VAL A 140 5.75 -39.63 20.78
CA VAL A 140 4.60 -39.89 19.91
C VAL A 140 5.05 -40.57 18.63
N ALA A 141 4.21 -41.46 18.10
CA ALA A 141 4.33 -41.94 16.73
C ALA A 141 3.40 -41.10 15.84
N ALA A 142 3.94 -40.47 14.80
CA ALA A 142 3.18 -39.71 13.82
C ALA A 142 3.29 -40.42 12.46
N GLU A 143 2.18 -40.59 11.78
CA GLU A 143 2.16 -41.30 10.51
C GLU A 143 2.45 -40.36 9.33
N SER A 144 3.30 -40.83 8.43
CA SER A 144 3.62 -40.22 7.14
C SER A 144 3.22 -41.15 5.99
N LEU A 145 3.25 -40.63 4.76
CA LEU A 145 3.09 -41.42 3.54
C LEU A 145 4.10 -42.58 3.42
N TYR A 146 5.22 -42.50 4.13
CA TYR A 146 6.33 -43.45 4.05
C TYR A 146 6.44 -44.38 5.28
N GLY A 147 5.46 -44.31 6.20
CA GLY A 147 5.41 -45.09 7.43
C GLY A 147 5.34 -44.23 8.69
N TRP A 148 5.42 -44.88 9.85
CA TRP A 148 5.32 -44.21 11.16
C TRP A 148 6.67 -43.64 11.60
N CYS A 149 6.68 -42.33 11.87
CA CYS A 149 7.83 -41.58 12.39
C CYS A 149 7.71 -41.47 13.92
N LEU A 150 8.81 -41.63 14.63
CA LEU A 150 8.85 -41.45 16.09
C LEU A 150 9.40 -40.06 16.40
N ILE A 151 8.62 -39.29 17.17
CA ILE A 151 8.92 -37.90 17.51
C ILE A 151 8.90 -37.77 19.03
N GLY A 152 10.03 -37.33 19.59
CA GLY A 152 10.17 -37.08 21.02
C GLY A 152 11.40 -37.74 21.64
N VAL A 153 11.43 -37.77 22.97
CA VAL A 153 12.59 -38.22 23.75
C VAL A 153 12.35 -39.62 24.29
N SER A 154 13.28 -40.53 24.02
CA SER A 154 13.29 -41.90 24.55
C SER A 154 14.56 -42.13 25.37
N GLY A 155 14.41 -42.40 26.68
CA GLY A 155 15.52 -42.78 27.56
C GLY A 155 15.33 -42.35 29.03
N PRO A 156 15.89 -43.08 30.02
CA PRO A 156 16.03 -42.58 31.39
C PRO A 156 16.95 -41.35 31.40
N LEU A 157 16.61 -40.36 32.22
CA LEU A 157 17.18 -39.00 32.29
C LEU A 157 18.71 -38.89 32.55
N ASN A 158 19.46 -40.01 32.60
CA ASN A 158 20.82 -40.08 33.14
C ASN A 158 21.94 -40.51 32.15
N LYS A 159 21.82 -40.20 30.85
CA LYS A 159 23.00 -40.25 29.95
C LYS A 159 23.22 -38.87 29.31
N ASN A 160 24.35 -38.25 29.64
CA ASN A 160 24.79 -36.91 29.22
C ASN A 160 25.21 -36.84 27.73
N SER A 161 24.41 -37.37 26.82
CA SER A 161 24.65 -37.24 25.39
C SER A 161 23.32 -37.04 24.68
N SER A 162 22.88 -35.78 24.64
CA SER A 162 21.78 -35.34 23.79
C SER A 162 22.34 -34.37 22.76
N ASP A 163 22.74 -34.92 21.61
CA ASP A 163 23.03 -34.11 20.43
C ASP A 163 21.69 -33.57 19.90
N SER A 164 21.43 -32.28 20.10
CA SER A 164 20.28 -31.59 19.49
C SER A 164 20.77 -30.75 18.31
N SER A 165 20.44 -31.15 17.09
CA SER A 165 20.60 -30.33 15.90
C SER A 165 19.28 -29.61 15.58
N VAL A 166 19.30 -28.29 15.50
CA VAL A 166 18.15 -27.46 15.08
C VAL A 166 18.58 -26.61 13.90
N MET A 167 17.83 -26.66 12.79
CA MET A 167 18.05 -25.83 11.61
C MET A 167 16.80 -24.97 11.37
N LYS A 168 16.93 -23.64 11.41
CA LYS A 168 15.82 -22.70 11.17
C LYS A 168 16.07 -21.94 9.87
N VAL A 169 15.32 -22.23 8.81
CA VAL A 169 15.43 -21.49 7.55
C VAL A 169 14.25 -20.54 7.42
N VAL A 170 14.50 -19.23 7.39
CA VAL A 170 13.49 -18.17 7.19
C VAL A 170 13.68 -17.52 5.81
N VAL A 171 12.67 -17.61 4.96
CA VAL A 171 12.58 -16.93 3.66
C VAL A 171 11.95 -15.56 3.88
N GLU A 172 12.77 -14.51 3.95
CA GLU A 172 12.31 -13.12 3.87
C GLU A 172 12.58 -12.56 2.46
N LYS A 173 11.55 -11.97 1.82
CA LYS A 173 11.77 -11.08 0.67
C LYS A 173 12.49 -9.83 1.16
N ASP A 174 13.33 -9.23 0.32
CA ASP A 174 14.11 -8.03 0.65
C ASP A 174 13.21 -6.90 1.15
N ILE A 175 13.20 -6.74 2.48
CA ILE A 175 12.38 -5.76 3.20
C ILE A 175 12.75 -4.33 2.74
N SER A 176 14.01 -4.13 2.37
CA SER A 176 14.53 -2.84 1.89
C SER A 176 13.81 -2.40 0.63
N LYS A 177 13.64 -3.31 -0.33
CA LYS A 177 12.94 -3.02 -1.59
C LYS A 177 11.46 -2.75 -1.38
N GLN A 178 10.82 -3.41 -0.41
CA GLN A 178 9.42 -3.15 -0.07
C GLN A 178 9.23 -1.81 0.67
N LEU A 179 10.19 -1.41 1.50
CA LEU A 179 10.20 -0.09 2.17
C LEU A 179 10.47 1.03 1.17
N GLU A 180 11.39 0.81 0.22
CA GLU A 180 11.66 1.74 -0.87
C GLU A 180 10.40 1.98 -1.71
N THR A 181 9.71 0.91 -2.15
CA THR A 181 8.41 1.03 -2.84
C THR A 181 7.33 1.70 -1.99
N PHE A 182 7.35 1.54 -0.67
CA PHE A 182 6.41 2.23 0.22
C PHE A 182 6.66 3.74 0.29
N TRP A 183 7.92 4.18 0.22
CA TRP A 183 8.33 5.59 0.25
C TRP A 183 8.33 6.29 -1.11
N GLN A 184 8.06 5.57 -2.20
CA GLN A 184 7.95 6.16 -3.53
C GLN A 184 6.65 6.98 -3.68
N LEU A 185 6.79 8.20 -4.24
CA LEU A 185 5.69 9.11 -4.58
C LEU A 185 4.68 8.52 -5.59
N GLU A 186 5.07 7.44 -6.28
CA GLU A 186 4.23 6.65 -7.18
C GLU A 186 2.92 6.19 -6.52
N ASN A 187 2.92 5.92 -5.20
CA ASN A 187 1.72 5.56 -4.45
C ASN A 187 0.70 6.72 -4.28
N LEU A 188 1.12 7.96 -4.54
CA LEU A 188 0.27 9.16 -4.57
C LEU A 188 -0.15 9.55 -6.00
N GLY A 189 0.25 8.78 -7.03
CA GLY A 189 -0.01 9.11 -8.43
C GLY A 189 0.93 10.18 -8.99
N ILE A 190 2.10 10.40 -8.37
CA ILE A 190 3.11 11.35 -8.82
C ILE A 190 4.38 10.56 -9.17
N GLU A 191 4.61 10.34 -10.47
CA GLU A 191 5.87 9.76 -10.96
C GLU A 191 6.97 10.84 -10.99
N PRO A 192 8.25 10.52 -10.70
CA PRO A 192 9.33 11.48 -10.88
C PRO A 192 9.35 12.03 -12.31
N ALA A 193 9.55 13.34 -12.46
CA ALA A 193 9.56 13.98 -13.77
C ALA A 193 10.68 13.36 -14.63
N ASN A 194 10.31 12.64 -15.70
CA ASN A 194 11.26 12.31 -16.74
C ASN A 194 11.51 13.60 -17.55
N ASP A 195 12.77 14.02 -17.69
CA ASP A 195 13.20 15.21 -18.45
C ASP A 195 12.76 15.24 -19.93
N ARG A 196 12.04 14.21 -20.39
CA ARG A 196 11.44 14.10 -21.72
C ARG A 196 10.04 13.50 -21.58
N LEU A 197 9.02 14.28 -21.96
CA LEU A 197 7.68 13.75 -22.23
C LEU A 197 7.84 12.62 -23.26
N ASN A 198 7.39 11.42 -22.91
CA ASN A 198 7.37 10.33 -23.88
C ASN A 198 6.26 10.60 -24.92
N CYS A 199 6.30 9.92 -26.06
CA CYS A 199 5.29 10.09 -27.12
C CYS A 199 3.86 9.88 -26.62
N ASN A 200 3.67 8.99 -25.64
CA ASN A 200 2.39 8.74 -25.00
C ASN A 200 1.93 9.92 -24.12
N ASP A 201 2.84 10.58 -23.41
CA ASP A 201 2.53 11.73 -22.55
C ASP A 201 2.10 12.94 -23.36
N SER A 202 2.75 13.15 -24.52
CA SER A 202 2.36 14.21 -25.45
C SER A 202 0.97 13.98 -26.04
N LYS A 203 0.62 12.71 -26.35
CA LYS A 203 -0.72 12.33 -26.81
C LYS A 203 -1.78 12.62 -25.73
N ILE A 204 -1.53 12.19 -24.48
CA ILE A 204 -2.46 12.42 -23.35
C ILE A 204 -2.67 13.91 -23.10
N LEU A 205 -1.60 14.72 -23.12
CA LEU A 205 -1.71 16.17 -22.98
C LEU A 205 -2.49 16.82 -24.12
N GLN A 206 -2.27 16.37 -25.35
CA GLN A 206 -3.00 16.89 -26.51
C GLN A 206 -4.50 16.54 -26.41
N GLU A 207 -4.84 15.29 -26.09
CA GLU A 207 -6.23 14.87 -25.88
C GLU A 207 -6.90 15.65 -24.75
N PHE A 208 -6.17 15.97 -23.68
CA PHE A 208 -6.65 16.85 -22.61
C PHE A 208 -6.93 18.27 -23.13
N GLU A 209 -5.98 18.90 -23.81
CA GLU A 209 -6.14 20.27 -24.34
C GLU A 209 -7.26 20.37 -25.39
N ASP A 210 -7.46 19.32 -26.20
CA ASP A 210 -8.52 19.26 -27.19
C ASP A 210 -9.91 19.02 -26.57
N SER A 211 -9.97 18.43 -25.37
CA SER A 211 -11.22 18.03 -24.71
C SER A 211 -11.68 18.94 -23.57
N ILE A 212 -10.77 19.69 -22.94
CA ILE A 212 -11.09 20.60 -21.85
C ILE A 212 -12.04 21.72 -22.32
N GLN A 213 -13.05 22.02 -21.52
CA GLN A 213 -14.02 23.06 -21.81
C GLN A 213 -14.22 23.95 -20.60
N PHE A 214 -14.57 25.22 -20.83
CA PHE A 214 -14.91 26.14 -19.76
C PHE A 214 -16.41 26.46 -19.82
N ARG A 215 -17.16 26.07 -18.79
CA ARG A 215 -18.61 26.28 -18.68
C ARG A 215 -18.96 26.67 -17.24
N ASP A 216 -19.88 27.62 -17.07
CA ASP A 216 -20.37 28.06 -15.76
C ASP A 216 -19.26 28.37 -14.73
N ASN A 217 -18.24 29.10 -15.17
CA ASN A 217 -17.03 29.45 -14.40
C ASN A 217 -16.20 28.25 -13.90
N ARG A 218 -16.34 27.07 -14.51
CA ARG A 218 -15.56 25.88 -14.18
C ARG A 218 -14.98 25.22 -15.43
N HIS A 219 -13.86 24.56 -15.24
CA HIS A 219 -13.28 23.70 -16.26
C HIS A 219 -13.90 22.31 -16.18
N VAL A 220 -14.41 21.83 -17.31
CA VAL A 220 -14.96 20.49 -17.53
C VAL A 220 -13.86 19.66 -18.19
N VAL A 221 -13.52 18.52 -17.57
CA VAL A 221 -12.45 17.63 -18.00
C VAL A 221 -12.95 16.21 -18.22
N LYS A 222 -12.29 15.48 -19.11
CA LYS A 222 -12.51 14.05 -19.34
C LYS A 222 -11.45 13.22 -18.63
N LEU A 223 -11.82 12.02 -18.20
CA LEU A 223 -10.87 11.05 -17.67
C LEU A 223 -9.96 10.54 -18.81
N PRO A 224 -8.64 10.41 -18.59
CA PRO A 224 -7.70 9.96 -19.62
C PRO A 224 -7.76 8.43 -19.77
N TRP A 225 -8.73 7.94 -20.54
CA TRP A 225 -8.93 6.51 -20.76
C TRP A 225 -7.79 5.86 -21.55
N LYS A 226 -7.39 4.66 -21.14
CA LYS A 226 -6.55 3.79 -21.98
C LYS A 226 -7.37 3.20 -23.12
N ASP A 227 -6.71 2.99 -24.26
CA ASP A 227 -7.33 2.47 -25.48
C ASP A 227 -8.17 1.20 -25.19
N ASN A 228 -9.44 1.22 -25.61
CA ASN A 228 -10.42 0.14 -25.46
C ASN A 228 -10.79 -0.29 -24.03
N LEU A 229 -10.27 0.36 -22.98
CA LEU A 229 -10.55 -0.07 -21.60
C LEU A 229 -11.87 0.46 -21.04
N LYS A 230 -12.38 1.59 -21.54
CA LYS A 230 -13.67 2.17 -21.10
C LYS A 230 -14.84 1.20 -21.28
N GLU A 231 -14.95 0.58 -22.44
CA GLU A 231 -16.03 -0.35 -22.78
C GLU A 231 -15.88 -1.71 -22.09
N SER A 232 -14.65 -2.08 -21.73
CA SER A 232 -14.34 -3.36 -21.05
C SER A 232 -14.39 -3.29 -19.52
N LEU A 233 -14.63 -2.09 -18.96
CA LEU A 233 -14.59 -1.85 -17.52
C LEU A 233 -15.75 -2.60 -16.83
N ASP A 234 -15.40 -3.42 -15.84
CA ASP A 234 -16.37 -4.11 -15.00
C ASP A 234 -16.89 -3.16 -13.91
N ASN A 235 -18.18 -3.23 -13.59
CA ASN A 235 -18.81 -2.19 -12.76
C ASN A 235 -18.42 -2.22 -11.26
N ASN A 236 -17.78 -3.28 -10.76
CA ASN A 236 -17.38 -3.40 -9.34
C ASN A 236 -18.53 -3.35 -8.32
N TYR A 237 -19.77 -3.57 -8.76
CA TYR A 237 -20.98 -3.43 -7.95
C TYR A 237 -20.95 -4.28 -6.68
N GLU A 238 -20.69 -5.59 -6.81
CA GLU A 238 -20.75 -6.54 -5.68
C GLU A 238 -19.77 -6.17 -4.56
N ILE A 239 -18.54 -5.76 -4.90
CA ILE A 239 -17.53 -5.40 -3.90
C ILE A 239 -17.90 -4.09 -3.21
N ALA A 240 -18.36 -3.09 -3.98
CA ALA A 240 -18.81 -1.83 -3.43
C ALA A 240 -20.01 -2.03 -2.50
N TYR A 241 -20.99 -2.85 -2.89
CA TYR A 241 -22.17 -3.16 -2.09
C TYR A 241 -21.83 -3.91 -0.80
N GLU A 242 -20.94 -4.92 -0.86
CA GLU A 242 -20.52 -5.66 0.33
C GLU A 242 -19.79 -4.76 1.33
N ARG A 243 -18.89 -3.89 0.84
CA ARG A 243 -18.18 -2.90 1.67
C ARG A 243 -19.13 -1.86 2.25
N PHE A 244 -20.11 -1.41 1.46
CA PHE A 244 -21.14 -0.48 1.92
C PHE A 244 -22.04 -1.11 2.98
N SER A 245 -22.48 -2.35 2.81
CA SER A 245 -23.26 -3.09 3.81
C SER A 245 -22.53 -3.17 5.15
N LYS A 246 -21.22 -3.47 5.13
CA LYS A 246 -20.36 -3.44 6.33
C LYS A 246 -20.26 -2.06 6.95
N LEU A 247 -20.24 -1.01 6.15
CA LEU A 247 -20.25 0.38 6.63
C LEU A 247 -21.59 0.74 7.28
N CYS A 248 -22.72 0.32 6.72
CA CYS A 248 -24.05 0.51 7.30
C CYS A 248 -24.19 -0.18 8.66
N TYR A 249 -23.74 -1.44 8.79
CA TYR A 249 -23.69 -2.09 10.12
C TYR A 249 -22.83 -1.31 11.11
N LYS A 250 -21.80 -0.61 10.64
CA LYS A 250 -20.97 0.26 11.48
C LYS A 250 -21.72 1.53 11.89
N PHE A 251 -22.49 2.13 10.98
CA PHE A 251 -23.35 3.29 11.27
C PHE A 251 -24.44 2.99 12.30
N GLN A 252 -25.03 1.79 12.26
CA GLN A 252 -26.00 1.33 13.27
C GLN A 252 -25.38 1.29 14.67
N ASN A 253 -24.10 0.89 14.77
CA ASN A 253 -23.40 0.77 16.04
C ASN A 253 -22.70 2.07 16.50
N ASP A 254 -22.48 3.02 15.59
CA ASP A 254 -21.77 4.29 15.84
C ASP A 254 -22.52 5.45 15.18
N HIS A 255 -23.49 5.99 15.92
CA HIS A 255 -24.29 7.13 15.45
C HIS A 255 -23.47 8.42 15.27
N SER A 256 -22.37 8.58 16.00
CA SER A 256 -21.50 9.76 15.84
C SER A 256 -20.75 9.69 14.51
N LEU A 257 -20.25 8.51 14.15
CA LEU A 257 -19.66 8.26 12.84
C LEU A 257 -20.66 8.52 11.73
N TYR A 258 -21.90 8.01 11.86
CA TYR A 258 -22.95 8.22 10.87
C TYR A 258 -23.27 9.70 10.66
N SER A 259 -23.51 10.44 11.76
CA SER A 259 -23.81 11.88 11.69
C SER A 259 -22.71 12.65 10.96
N GLN A 260 -21.44 12.43 11.33
CA GLN A 260 -20.31 13.10 10.66
C GLN A 260 -20.17 12.69 9.19
N TYR A 261 -20.50 11.44 8.86
CA TYR A 261 -20.48 10.97 7.47
C TYR A 261 -21.59 11.64 6.65
N LYS A 262 -22.79 11.71 7.21
CA LYS A 262 -23.96 12.35 6.61
C LYS A 262 -23.70 13.83 6.36
N ASP A 263 -23.13 14.56 7.33
CA ASP A 263 -22.76 15.97 7.15
C ASP A 263 -21.84 16.19 5.94
N VAL A 264 -20.91 15.27 5.67
CA VAL A 264 -20.01 15.35 4.51
C VAL A 264 -20.76 15.06 3.21
N VAL A 265 -21.63 14.04 3.17
CA VAL A 265 -22.40 13.69 1.97
C VAL A 265 -23.43 14.77 1.65
N ASP A 266 -24.17 15.27 2.64
CA ASP A 266 -25.14 16.36 2.49
C ASP A 266 -24.43 17.61 1.97
N SER A 267 -23.25 17.96 2.52
CA SER A 267 -22.41 19.05 2.01
C SER A 267 -21.96 18.83 0.56
N TYR A 268 -21.73 17.59 0.12
CA TYR A 268 -21.39 17.31 -1.28
C TYR A 268 -22.60 17.48 -2.20
N ILE A 269 -23.79 17.09 -1.76
CA ILE A 269 -25.04 17.27 -2.52
C ILE A 269 -25.37 18.76 -2.63
N GLU A 270 -25.30 19.52 -1.54
CA GLU A 270 -25.58 20.97 -1.51
C GLU A 270 -24.65 21.77 -2.44
N GLN A 271 -23.38 21.38 -2.53
CA GLN A 271 -22.38 22.03 -3.39
C GLN A 271 -22.40 21.52 -4.84
N ASN A 272 -23.34 20.63 -5.18
CA ASN A 272 -23.40 19.96 -6.47
C ASN A 272 -22.08 19.24 -6.84
N ILE A 273 -21.38 18.72 -5.83
CA ILE A 273 -20.18 17.89 -6.00
C ILE A 273 -20.58 16.46 -6.37
N VAL A 274 -21.65 15.98 -5.74
CA VAL A 274 -22.29 14.70 -6.08
C VAL A 274 -23.77 14.93 -6.34
N GLU A 275 -24.36 14.08 -7.16
CA GLU A 275 -25.79 14.10 -7.46
C GLU A 275 -26.36 12.68 -7.39
N ARG A 276 -27.67 12.60 -7.17
CA ARG A 276 -28.42 11.34 -7.29
C ARG A 276 -28.40 10.92 -8.75
N VAL A 277 -28.08 9.65 -9.01
CA VAL A 277 -28.09 9.13 -10.38
C VAL A 277 -29.50 9.30 -10.95
N PRO A 278 -29.67 10.03 -12.08
CA PRO A 278 -31.00 10.21 -12.65
C PRO A 278 -31.55 8.87 -13.16
N ASN A 279 -32.86 8.66 -13.02
CA ASN A 279 -33.57 7.44 -13.45
C ASN A 279 -33.57 7.21 -14.97
N SER A 280 -32.86 8.03 -15.74
CA SER A 280 -32.68 7.86 -17.17
C SER A 280 -31.74 6.69 -17.44
N ASN A 281 -32.32 5.59 -17.92
CA ASN A 281 -31.61 4.44 -18.49
C ASN A 281 -30.74 4.90 -19.68
N VAL A 282 -29.49 5.27 -19.40
CA VAL A 282 -28.47 5.38 -20.44
C VAL A 282 -27.77 4.03 -20.49
N GLU A 283 -28.40 3.08 -21.17
CA GLU A 283 -27.92 1.68 -21.28
C GLU A 283 -26.55 1.54 -21.99
N ASP A 284 -26.00 2.64 -22.53
CA ASP A 284 -24.80 2.66 -23.37
C ASP A 284 -23.56 3.33 -22.74
N CYS A 285 -23.52 3.57 -21.42
CA CYS A 285 -22.35 4.19 -20.77
C CYS A 285 -21.67 3.25 -19.77
N ALA A 286 -20.33 3.22 -19.78
CA ALA A 286 -19.54 2.51 -18.78
C ALA A 286 -19.91 2.99 -17.37
N GLU A 287 -20.11 2.05 -16.45
CA GLU A 287 -20.48 2.33 -15.06
C GLU A 287 -19.47 1.70 -14.11
N PHE A 288 -19.21 2.35 -12.98
CA PHE A 288 -18.30 1.82 -11.96
C PHE A 288 -18.70 2.30 -10.58
N TYR A 289 -18.73 1.38 -9.62
CA TYR A 289 -19.10 1.62 -8.23
C TYR A 289 -17.84 1.66 -7.36
N LEU A 290 -17.60 2.82 -6.77
CA LEU A 290 -16.48 3.11 -5.88
C LEU A 290 -16.84 2.72 -4.44
N PRO A 291 -16.12 1.76 -3.83
CA PRO A 291 -16.21 1.57 -2.39
C PRO A 291 -15.64 2.78 -1.66
N HIS A 292 -16.21 3.12 -0.50
CA HIS A 292 -15.78 4.28 0.28
C HIS A 292 -15.70 3.97 1.77
N ARG A 293 -14.87 4.73 2.48
CA ARG A 293 -14.64 4.57 3.93
C ARG A 293 -14.28 5.88 4.61
N ALA A 294 -14.56 5.97 5.91
CA ALA A 294 -14.13 7.10 6.73
C ALA A 294 -12.64 6.99 7.07
N VAL A 295 -11.94 8.13 7.00
CA VAL A 295 -10.62 8.34 7.57
C VAL A 295 -10.72 9.49 8.58
N ILE A 296 -10.37 9.22 9.83
CA ILE A 296 -10.38 10.21 10.91
C ILE A 296 -8.95 10.69 11.11
N ARG A 297 -8.75 12.00 10.89
CA ARG A 297 -7.50 12.69 11.20
C ARG A 297 -7.60 13.26 12.62
N HIS A 298 -6.73 12.81 13.53
CA HIS A 298 -6.70 13.25 14.93
C HIS A 298 -5.79 14.47 15.16
N ASP A 299 -5.17 14.96 14.09
CA ASP A 299 -4.12 15.98 14.04
C ASP A 299 -4.64 17.42 13.88
N LYS A 300 -5.95 17.65 13.96
CA LYS A 300 -6.54 19.00 13.96
C LYS A 300 -7.47 19.21 15.14
N VAL A 301 -7.52 20.46 15.61
CA VAL A 301 -8.38 20.97 16.70
C VAL A 301 -9.88 20.68 16.44
N SER A 302 -10.25 20.34 15.21
CA SER A 302 -11.44 19.54 14.91
C SER A 302 -11.03 18.25 14.20
N SER A 303 -11.40 17.10 14.78
CA SER A 303 -11.29 15.80 14.12
C SER A 303 -12.26 15.76 12.94
N LYS A 304 -11.83 16.26 11.78
CA LYS A 304 -12.65 16.31 10.57
C LYS A 304 -12.61 14.95 9.88
N LEU A 305 -13.73 14.23 9.92
CA LEU A 305 -13.94 13.03 9.13
C LEU A 305 -13.77 13.36 7.64
N ARG A 306 -13.03 12.51 6.93
CA ARG A 306 -12.94 12.54 5.46
C ARG A 306 -13.44 11.22 4.90
N ILE A 307 -14.12 11.28 3.77
CA ILE A 307 -14.51 10.11 2.99
C ILE A 307 -13.45 9.86 1.94
N VAL A 308 -12.93 8.63 1.88
CA VAL A 308 -11.98 8.18 0.86
C VAL A 308 -12.65 7.15 -0.03
N PHE A 309 -12.55 7.35 -1.33
CA PHE A 309 -13.07 6.45 -2.37
C PHE A 309 -11.93 5.61 -2.94
N ASP A 310 -12.19 4.33 -3.19
CA ASP A 310 -11.21 3.34 -3.62
C ASP A 310 -11.41 2.97 -5.09
N ALA A 311 -10.83 3.76 -5.99
CA ALA A 311 -10.86 3.52 -7.44
C ALA A 311 -9.94 2.38 -7.90
N SER A 312 -9.13 1.80 -6.99
CA SER A 312 -8.29 0.63 -7.25
C SER A 312 -8.98 -0.69 -6.91
N SER A 313 -10.15 -0.65 -6.27
CA SER A 313 -10.90 -1.86 -5.92
C SER A 313 -11.49 -2.54 -7.15
N HIS A 314 -11.24 -3.83 -7.32
CA HIS A 314 -11.77 -4.64 -8.42
C HIS A 314 -11.93 -6.12 -8.02
N LYS A 315 -12.74 -6.87 -8.78
CA LYS A 315 -12.84 -8.33 -8.65
C LYS A 315 -11.58 -8.99 -9.22
N SER A 316 -11.22 -10.16 -8.68
CA SER A 316 -10.07 -10.92 -9.18
C SER A 316 -10.17 -11.17 -10.70
N GLY A 317 -9.13 -10.77 -11.44
CA GLY A 317 -9.08 -10.91 -12.90
C GLY A 317 -9.84 -9.84 -13.69
N LYS A 318 -10.34 -8.78 -13.05
CA LYS A 318 -10.96 -7.61 -13.69
C LYS A 318 -10.08 -6.37 -13.51
N PHE A 319 -10.27 -5.36 -14.35
CA PHE A 319 -9.59 -4.06 -14.21
C PHE A 319 -10.33 -3.17 -13.21
N SER A 320 -9.59 -2.43 -12.39
CA SER A 320 -10.13 -1.31 -11.62
C SER A 320 -10.26 -0.05 -12.48
N LEU A 321 -10.96 0.96 -11.97
CA LEU A 321 -11.02 2.27 -12.64
C LEU A 321 -9.61 2.86 -12.83
N ASN A 322 -8.75 2.77 -11.80
CA ASN A 322 -7.37 3.23 -11.90
C ASN A 322 -6.54 2.44 -12.92
N ASP A 323 -6.79 1.15 -13.11
CA ASP A 323 -6.11 0.35 -14.14
C ASP A 323 -6.52 0.76 -15.55
N SER A 324 -7.76 1.20 -15.72
CA SER A 324 -8.35 1.62 -17.01
C SER A 324 -7.98 3.03 -17.44
N LEU A 325 -7.39 3.84 -16.55
CA LEU A 325 -6.98 5.21 -16.81
C LEU A 325 -5.46 5.33 -16.94
N HIS A 326 -5.02 6.25 -17.79
CA HIS A 326 -3.64 6.74 -17.75
C HIS A 326 -3.47 7.62 -16.52
N ILE A 327 -2.37 7.46 -15.77
CA ILE A 327 -2.01 8.34 -14.66
C ILE A 327 -1.82 9.78 -15.18
N GLY A 328 -1.32 9.91 -16.41
CA GLY A 328 -0.97 11.18 -17.03
C GLY A 328 0.44 11.62 -16.66
N PRO A 329 1.04 12.54 -17.43
CA PRO A 329 2.37 13.04 -17.13
C PRO A 329 2.42 13.80 -15.82
N ASN A 330 3.54 13.67 -15.10
CA ASN A 330 3.79 14.55 -13.97
C ASN A 330 4.08 15.97 -14.47
N LEU A 331 3.19 16.90 -14.10
CA LEU A 331 3.30 18.32 -14.43
C LEU A 331 3.76 19.17 -13.24
N TYR A 332 4.00 18.56 -12.08
CA TYR A 332 4.44 19.25 -10.88
C TYR A 332 5.94 19.52 -10.91
N PRO A 333 6.38 20.65 -10.34
CA PRO A 333 7.80 20.93 -10.16
C PRO A 333 8.44 19.93 -9.19
N ASP A 334 9.76 19.80 -9.26
CA ASP A 334 10.51 19.03 -8.27
C ASP A 334 10.31 19.62 -6.88
N LEU A 335 10.05 18.76 -5.89
CA LEU A 335 9.68 19.22 -4.55
C LEU A 335 10.84 19.93 -3.83
N LEU A 336 12.08 19.47 -4.07
CA LEU A 336 13.26 20.11 -3.50
C LEU A 336 13.52 21.46 -4.17
N GLU A 337 13.39 21.54 -5.49
CA GLU A 337 13.48 22.81 -6.24
C GLU A 337 12.45 23.82 -5.73
N LEU A 338 11.22 23.37 -5.49
CA LEU A 338 10.11 24.16 -4.98
C LEU A 338 10.42 24.72 -3.59
N LEU A 339 10.92 23.89 -2.67
CA LEU A 339 11.33 24.31 -1.32
C LEU A 339 12.52 25.28 -1.33
N LEU A 340 13.54 25.01 -2.15
CA LEU A 340 14.71 25.89 -2.27
C LEU A 340 14.31 27.26 -2.82
N SER A 341 13.44 27.27 -3.84
CA SER A 341 12.96 28.49 -4.46
C SER A 341 12.03 29.28 -3.54
N PHE A 342 11.22 28.61 -2.72
CA PHE A 342 10.41 29.24 -1.69
C PHE A 342 11.28 30.03 -0.67
N ARG A 343 12.53 29.61 -0.44
CA ARG A 343 13.48 30.29 0.45
C ARG A 343 14.33 31.37 -0.25
N LYS A 344 14.13 31.62 -1.55
CA LYS A 344 14.95 32.56 -2.34
C LYS A 344 14.76 34.02 -1.93
N HIS A 345 13.57 34.38 -1.47
CA HIS A 345 13.17 35.77 -1.23
C HIS A 345 12.94 36.07 0.25
N PRO A 346 13.14 37.33 0.71
CA PRO A 346 12.95 37.71 2.10
C PRO A 346 11.47 37.67 2.55
N ILE A 347 10.53 37.88 1.64
CA ILE A 347 9.09 37.76 1.92
C ILE A 347 8.59 36.48 1.25
N ALA A 348 8.19 35.51 2.05
CA ALA A 348 7.64 34.25 1.60
C ALA A 348 6.15 34.17 1.96
N PHE A 349 5.34 33.61 1.07
CA PHE A 349 3.92 33.39 1.30
C PHE A 349 3.43 32.08 0.72
N THR A 350 2.37 31.58 1.34
CA THR A 350 1.68 30.36 0.92
C THR A 350 0.18 30.58 0.89
N ALA A 351 -0.50 29.80 0.05
CA ALA A 351 -1.95 29.72 0.02
C ALA A 351 -2.38 28.30 -0.41
N ASP A 352 -3.54 27.86 0.06
CA ASP A 352 -4.13 26.60 -0.36
C ASP A 352 -5.27 26.85 -1.36
N ILE A 353 -5.45 25.97 -2.34
CA ILE A 353 -6.65 25.89 -3.18
C ILE A 353 -7.69 25.06 -2.43
N LYS A 354 -8.79 25.69 -2.01
CA LYS A 354 -9.83 25.01 -1.25
C LYS A 354 -10.43 23.87 -2.08
N GLN A 355 -10.30 22.63 -1.60
CA GLN A 355 -10.85 21.42 -2.23
C GLN A 355 -10.43 21.27 -3.71
N ALA A 356 -9.15 21.50 -4.02
CA ALA A 356 -8.61 21.65 -5.38
C ALA A 356 -9.20 20.69 -6.45
N PHE A 357 -9.16 19.38 -6.23
CA PHE A 357 -9.72 18.40 -7.18
C PHE A 357 -11.21 18.61 -7.46
N LEU A 358 -12.00 18.92 -6.43
CA LEU A 358 -13.45 19.08 -6.52
C LEU A 358 -13.87 20.37 -7.23
N ASN A 359 -12.91 21.23 -7.60
CA ASN A 359 -13.21 22.45 -8.37
C ASN A 359 -13.31 22.20 -9.87
N ALA A 360 -12.70 21.11 -10.37
CA ALA A 360 -12.83 20.66 -11.76
C ALA A 360 -14.08 19.80 -11.93
N GLU A 361 -14.86 20.08 -12.97
CA GLU A 361 -16.06 19.33 -13.34
C GLU A 361 -15.72 18.13 -14.22
N LEU A 362 -16.41 17.01 -13.99
CA LEU A 362 -16.31 15.84 -14.86
C LEU A 362 -17.27 15.98 -16.03
N ASP A 363 -16.79 15.65 -17.23
CA ASP A 363 -17.63 15.49 -18.41
C ASP A 363 -18.73 14.44 -18.15
N GLU A 364 -19.91 14.68 -18.70
CA GLU A 364 -21.09 13.83 -18.48
C GLU A 364 -20.83 12.36 -18.85
N SER A 365 -19.99 12.10 -19.85
CA SER A 365 -19.65 10.74 -20.29
C SER A 365 -18.81 9.93 -19.29
N ASP A 366 -18.25 10.57 -18.26
CA ASP A 366 -17.38 9.95 -17.25
C ASP A 366 -17.99 9.96 -15.84
N LYS A 367 -19.10 10.66 -15.61
CA LYS A 367 -19.75 10.69 -14.28
C LYS A 367 -20.19 9.31 -13.81
N ASN A 368 -20.66 8.45 -14.71
CA ASN A 368 -21.18 7.12 -14.36
C ASN A 368 -20.12 6.13 -13.85
N VAL A 369 -18.82 6.41 -14.04
CA VAL A 369 -17.75 5.60 -13.47
C VAL A 369 -17.33 6.05 -12.06
N THR A 370 -18.06 6.99 -11.48
CA THR A 370 -17.80 7.52 -10.13
C THR A 370 -18.96 7.25 -9.15
N LYS A 371 -19.79 6.25 -9.45
CA LYS A 371 -20.97 5.93 -8.63
C LYS A 371 -20.56 5.40 -7.26
N PHE A 372 -21.36 5.64 -6.24
CA PHE A 372 -21.21 5.03 -4.92
C PHE A 372 -22.57 4.91 -4.23
N PHE A 373 -22.64 4.00 -3.25
CA PHE A 373 -23.87 3.76 -2.49
C PHE A 373 -24.00 4.72 -1.31
N TRP A 374 -25.22 5.16 -1.03
CA TRP A 374 -25.55 5.96 0.14
C TRP A 374 -26.88 5.54 0.75
N THR A 375 -27.12 5.89 2.01
CA THR A 375 -28.41 5.68 2.66
C THR A 375 -28.62 6.76 3.72
N ASP A 376 -29.81 7.35 3.74
CA ASP A 376 -30.24 8.25 4.82
C ASP A 376 -30.84 7.50 6.02
N ASN A 377 -30.99 6.17 5.94
CA ASN A 377 -31.50 5.34 7.01
C ASN A 377 -30.68 4.04 7.15
N PRO A 378 -29.62 4.03 7.99
CA PRO A 378 -28.78 2.86 8.17
C PRO A 378 -29.50 1.66 8.80
N GLU A 379 -30.59 1.87 9.56
CA GLU A 379 -31.38 0.78 10.17
C GLU A 379 -32.10 -0.08 9.11
N CYS A 380 -32.55 0.56 8.03
CA CYS A 380 -33.22 -0.09 6.89
C CYS A 380 -32.45 0.19 5.59
N PHE A 381 -31.12 0.04 5.61
CA PHE A 381 -30.28 0.46 4.47
C PHE A 381 -30.59 -0.30 3.18
N THR A 382 -31.11 -1.54 3.26
CA THR A 382 -31.46 -2.33 2.07
C THR A 382 -32.65 -1.76 1.29
N GLU A 383 -33.56 -1.07 1.98
CA GLU A 383 -34.76 -0.46 1.37
C GLU A 383 -34.53 1.01 1.00
N SER A 384 -33.58 1.66 1.66
CA SER A 384 -33.26 3.09 1.51
C SER A 384 -31.92 3.35 0.83
N ILE A 385 -31.39 2.35 0.11
CA ILE A 385 -30.15 2.51 -0.63
C ILE A 385 -30.37 3.42 -1.83
N GLU A 386 -29.54 4.45 -1.92
CA GLU A 386 -29.45 5.37 -3.04
C GLU A 386 -28.11 5.19 -3.75
N VAL A 387 -28.05 5.56 -5.02
CA VAL A 387 -26.80 5.65 -5.78
C VAL A 387 -26.54 7.11 -6.10
N LEU A 388 -25.38 7.60 -5.66
CA LEU A 388 -24.86 8.92 -5.96
C LEU A 388 -23.72 8.79 -6.97
N ARG A 389 -23.46 9.83 -7.77
CA ARG A 389 -22.29 9.93 -8.66
C ARG A 389 -21.63 11.31 -8.52
N PHE A 390 -20.33 11.40 -8.81
CA PHE A 390 -19.62 12.67 -8.77
C PHE A 390 -19.85 13.50 -10.04
N ASN A 391 -20.08 14.79 -9.83
CA ASN A 391 -20.04 15.84 -10.85
C ASN A 391 -18.64 16.47 -10.97
N ARG A 392 -17.70 16.09 -10.09
CA ARG A 392 -16.38 16.71 -9.94
C ARG A 392 -15.28 15.66 -9.89
N VAL A 393 -14.06 16.05 -10.26
CA VAL A 393 -12.89 15.17 -10.16
C VAL A 393 -12.64 14.85 -8.68
N LEU A 394 -12.72 13.58 -8.30
CA LEU A 394 -12.59 13.17 -6.91
C LEU A 394 -11.17 12.74 -6.55
N PHE A 395 -10.86 12.77 -5.25
CA PHE A 395 -9.64 12.16 -4.71
C PHE A 395 -9.76 10.64 -4.69
N GLY A 396 -8.69 9.94 -5.05
CA GLY A 396 -8.62 8.47 -5.08
C GLY A 396 -8.50 7.88 -6.49
N ILE A 397 -8.76 8.68 -7.53
CA ILE A 397 -8.41 8.35 -8.92
C ILE A 397 -6.95 8.76 -9.17
N ASN A 398 -6.17 7.87 -9.77
CA ASN A 398 -4.73 8.06 -10.02
C ASN A 398 -4.42 9.22 -10.98
N SER A 399 -5.34 9.57 -11.88
CA SER A 399 -5.20 10.66 -12.84
C SER A 399 -5.65 12.03 -12.33
N SER A 400 -6.28 12.10 -11.15
CA SER A 400 -6.74 13.37 -10.56
C SER A 400 -5.62 14.41 -10.37
N PRO A 401 -4.39 14.06 -9.92
CA PRO A 401 -3.26 14.99 -9.86
C PRO A 401 -2.91 15.60 -11.21
N PHE A 402 -2.79 14.77 -12.24
CA PHE A 402 -2.55 15.23 -13.61
C PHE A 402 -3.66 16.19 -14.08
N LEU A 403 -4.94 15.79 -13.94
CA LEU A 403 -6.08 16.59 -14.38
C LEU A 403 -6.12 17.96 -13.69
N LEU A 404 -5.85 18.02 -12.39
CA LEU A 404 -5.80 19.28 -11.64
C LEU A 404 -4.67 20.18 -12.16
N SER A 405 -3.45 19.65 -12.26
CA SER A 405 -2.29 20.43 -12.71
C SER A 405 -2.45 20.92 -14.15
N ALA A 406 -2.92 20.06 -15.06
CA ALA A 406 -3.17 20.40 -16.44
C ALA A 406 -4.27 21.49 -16.56
N THR A 407 -5.32 21.39 -15.75
CA THR A 407 -6.41 22.40 -15.69
C THR A 407 -5.90 23.75 -15.22
N ILE A 408 -5.10 23.79 -14.15
CA ILE A 408 -4.51 25.03 -13.64
C ILE A 408 -3.61 25.64 -14.71
N LYS A 409 -2.69 24.88 -15.30
CA LYS A 409 -1.79 25.38 -16.36
C LYS A 409 -2.56 25.87 -17.58
N HIS A 410 -3.61 25.16 -18.00
CA HIS A 410 -4.48 25.61 -19.09
C HIS A 410 -5.16 26.95 -18.76
N HIS A 411 -5.69 27.11 -17.54
CA HIS A 411 -6.32 28.36 -17.10
C HIS A 411 -5.34 29.53 -17.07
N LEU A 412 -4.12 29.29 -16.59
CA LEU A 412 -3.07 30.31 -16.47
C LEU A 412 -2.67 30.93 -17.83
N LYS A 413 -2.79 30.19 -18.95
CA LYS A 413 -2.48 30.70 -20.31
C LYS A 413 -3.20 32.02 -20.63
N LYS A 414 -4.38 32.27 -20.03
CA LYS A 414 -5.15 33.51 -20.23
C LYS A 414 -4.46 34.76 -19.66
N TYR A 415 -3.61 34.60 -18.64
CA TYR A 415 -3.03 35.72 -17.88
C TYR A 415 -1.58 36.01 -18.22
N VAL A 416 -0.99 35.32 -19.20
CA VAL A 416 0.40 35.54 -19.66
C VAL A 416 0.66 37.02 -19.97
N SER A 417 -0.28 37.69 -20.63
CA SER A 417 -0.16 39.10 -21.00
C SER A 417 -0.62 40.07 -19.90
N LEU A 418 -1.55 39.65 -19.03
CA LEU A 418 -2.16 40.53 -18.03
C LEU A 418 -1.34 40.59 -16.73
N TYR A 419 -0.84 39.44 -16.26
CA TYR A 419 -0.04 39.29 -15.04
C TYR A 419 1.19 38.40 -15.32
N PRO A 420 2.16 38.86 -16.14
CA PRO A 420 3.27 38.02 -16.58
C PRO A 420 4.10 37.45 -15.42
N GLN A 421 4.35 38.25 -14.37
CA GLN A 421 5.12 37.82 -13.20
C GLN A 421 4.37 36.79 -12.35
N THR A 422 3.08 37.04 -12.08
CA THR A 422 2.25 36.10 -11.31
C THR A 422 1.97 34.83 -12.10
N HIS A 423 1.80 34.91 -13.42
CA HIS A 423 1.73 33.75 -14.29
C HIS A 423 2.99 32.89 -14.18
N GLU A 424 4.19 33.49 -14.31
CA GLU A 424 5.45 32.76 -14.19
C GLU A 424 5.59 32.08 -12.82
N LEU A 425 5.22 32.79 -11.75
CA LEU A 425 5.20 32.23 -10.40
C LEU A 425 4.25 31.03 -10.31
N LEU A 426 2.99 31.19 -10.72
CA LEU A 426 1.98 30.13 -10.61
C LEU A 426 2.27 28.93 -11.50
N ASN A 427 2.92 29.12 -12.65
CA ASN A 427 3.28 28.02 -13.55
C ASN A 427 4.38 27.12 -12.96
N ASN A 428 5.22 27.66 -12.06
CA ASN A 428 6.39 26.98 -11.51
C ASN A 428 6.26 26.63 -10.02
N PHE A 429 5.38 27.29 -9.27
CA PHE A 429 5.31 27.19 -7.80
C PHE A 429 3.96 26.71 -7.25
N VAL A 430 3.17 26.01 -8.06
CA VAL A 430 1.94 25.33 -7.63
C VAL A 430 2.18 23.82 -7.53
N PHE A 431 1.90 23.25 -6.35
CA PHE A 431 2.01 21.82 -6.09
C PHE A 431 0.72 21.28 -5.47
N VAL A 432 -0.01 20.48 -6.26
CA VAL A 432 -1.35 19.98 -5.92
C VAL A 432 -2.29 21.12 -5.49
N ASP A 433 -2.58 21.25 -4.20
CA ASP A 433 -3.40 22.30 -3.61
C ASP A 433 -2.59 23.45 -3.01
N ASP A 434 -1.27 23.34 -2.88
CA ASP A 434 -0.40 24.36 -2.31
C ASP A 434 0.13 25.32 -3.37
N ILE A 435 0.02 26.62 -3.09
CA ILE A 435 0.66 27.71 -3.83
C ILE A 435 1.78 28.27 -2.96
N LEU A 436 2.97 28.36 -3.55
CA LEU A 436 4.15 28.90 -2.91
C LEU A 436 4.61 30.13 -3.66
N GLY A 437 5.04 31.14 -2.93
CA GLY A 437 5.55 32.35 -3.56
C GLY A 437 6.46 33.15 -2.65
N GLY A 438 7.15 34.11 -3.24
CA GLY A 438 7.94 35.06 -2.49
C GLY A 438 8.47 36.19 -3.35
N HIS A 439 8.70 37.34 -2.71
CA HIS A 439 9.17 38.57 -3.35
C HIS A 439 10.16 39.33 -2.47
N ASN A 440 10.85 40.30 -3.08
CA ASN A 440 11.82 41.14 -2.39
C ASN A 440 11.16 42.24 -1.55
N SER A 441 9.88 42.54 -1.79
CA SER A 441 9.13 43.55 -1.06
C SER A 441 7.71 43.10 -0.71
N VAL A 442 7.17 43.68 0.36
CA VAL A 442 5.79 43.45 0.82
C VAL A 442 4.76 43.89 -0.21
N ILE A 443 5.04 44.98 -0.94
CA ILE A 443 4.13 45.52 -1.95
C ILE A 443 4.02 44.56 -3.15
N GLU A 444 5.14 44.04 -3.66
CA GLU A 444 5.13 43.03 -4.72
C GLU A 444 4.39 41.77 -4.29
N ALA A 445 4.69 41.25 -3.09
CA ALA A 445 3.99 40.10 -2.55
C ALA A 445 2.48 40.32 -2.39
N TYR A 446 2.06 41.50 -1.94
CA TYR A 446 0.65 41.86 -1.84
C TYR A 446 -0.03 41.92 -3.20
N THR A 447 0.60 42.57 -4.19
CA THR A 447 0.09 42.65 -5.57
C THR A 447 -0.11 41.27 -6.16
N THR A 448 0.92 40.41 -6.10
CA THR A 448 0.81 39.01 -6.57
C THR A 448 -0.26 38.24 -5.80
N SER A 449 -0.44 38.48 -4.50
CA SER A 449 -1.51 37.83 -3.73
C SER A 449 -2.91 38.20 -4.25
N VAL A 450 -3.13 39.48 -4.58
CA VAL A 450 -4.39 39.96 -5.17
C VAL A 450 -4.62 39.34 -6.55
N GLU A 451 -3.58 39.31 -7.38
CA GLU A 451 -3.63 38.73 -8.73
C GLU A 451 -3.92 37.22 -8.67
N CYS A 452 -3.30 36.48 -7.76
CA CYS A 452 -3.59 35.07 -7.50
C CYS A 452 -5.07 34.86 -7.13
N ILE A 453 -5.60 35.65 -6.19
CA ILE A 453 -7.03 35.55 -5.82
C ILE A 453 -7.93 35.78 -7.03
N HIS A 454 -7.63 36.78 -7.86
CA HIS A 454 -8.42 37.06 -9.05
C HIS A 454 -8.38 35.89 -10.05
N ILE A 455 -7.19 35.44 -10.44
CA ILE A 455 -6.97 34.33 -11.37
C ILE A 455 -7.75 33.09 -10.95
N PHE A 456 -7.62 32.68 -9.69
CA PHE A 456 -8.20 31.44 -9.21
C PHE A 456 -9.72 31.55 -8.94
N ASN A 457 -10.22 32.73 -8.56
CA ASN A 457 -11.66 32.95 -8.43
C ASN A 457 -12.38 32.87 -9.79
N GLU A 458 -11.75 33.32 -10.89
CA GLU A 458 -12.34 33.17 -12.23
C GLU A 458 -12.46 31.70 -12.66
N ALA A 459 -11.67 30.78 -12.10
CA ALA A 459 -11.80 29.34 -12.30
C ALA A 459 -12.67 28.62 -11.25
N SER A 460 -13.36 29.36 -10.38
CA SER A 460 -14.07 28.80 -9.22
C SER A 460 -13.19 27.93 -8.31
N MET A 461 -11.92 28.32 -8.15
CA MET A 461 -10.90 27.65 -7.34
C MET A 461 -10.45 28.54 -6.16
N PRO A 462 -11.34 28.88 -5.20
CA PRO A 462 -11.04 29.90 -4.20
C PRO A 462 -9.82 29.55 -3.34
N LEU A 463 -8.92 30.53 -3.19
CA LEU A 463 -7.72 30.41 -2.36
C LEU A 463 -8.03 30.70 -0.89
N HIS A 464 -7.43 29.94 0.03
CA HIS A 464 -7.60 30.09 1.47
C HIS A 464 -6.34 29.75 2.25
N LYS A 465 -6.38 29.92 3.58
CA LYS A 465 -5.26 29.67 4.51
C LYS A 465 -3.97 30.39 4.11
N TRP A 466 -4.10 31.66 3.74
CA TRP A 466 -2.93 32.47 3.44
C TRP A 466 -2.01 32.56 4.67
N ALA A 467 -0.71 32.34 4.47
CA ALA A 467 0.31 32.49 5.50
C ALA A 467 1.57 33.14 4.92
N THR A 468 2.34 33.82 5.78
CA THR A 468 3.56 34.53 5.39
C THR A 468 4.50 34.67 6.58
N ASN A 469 5.81 34.83 6.29
CA ASN A 469 6.81 35.23 7.27
C ASN A 469 6.78 36.74 7.60
N SER A 470 6.08 37.57 6.81
CA SER A 470 6.04 39.02 7.00
C SER A 470 4.83 39.48 7.81
N ALA A 471 5.10 40.03 9.00
CA ALA A 471 4.05 40.63 9.83
C ALA A 471 3.33 41.80 9.14
N GLU A 472 4.04 42.57 8.32
CA GLU A 472 3.47 43.68 7.55
C GLU A 472 2.51 43.18 6.47
N LEU A 473 2.91 42.17 5.69
CA LEU A 473 2.05 41.55 4.68
C LEU A 473 0.81 40.92 5.31
N ASN A 474 0.98 40.21 6.43
CA ASN A 474 -0.13 39.61 7.16
C ASN A 474 -1.15 40.65 7.66
N GLN A 475 -0.68 41.81 8.13
CA GLN A 475 -1.56 42.93 8.50
C GLN A 475 -2.29 43.52 7.28
N LEU A 476 -1.61 43.67 6.15
CA LEU A 476 -2.22 44.17 4.91
C LEU A 476 -3.33 43.24 4.42
N TRP A 477 -3.07 41.93 4.37
CA TRP A 477 -4.09 40.93 4.07
C TRP A 477 -5.29 41.01 5.02
N GLY A 478 -5.04 41.17 6.33
CA GLY A 478 -6.10 41.24 7.34
C GLY A 478 -6.98 42.47 7.15
N LYS A 479 -6.39 43.62 6.82
CA LYS A 479 -7.13 44.85 6.50
C LYS A 479 -7.97 44.73 5.22
N ASN A 480 -7.54 43.92 4.27
CA ASN A 480 -8.19 43.74 2.98
C ASN A 480 -9.05 42.46 2.90
N GLY A 481 -9.36 41.82 4.03
CA GLY A 481 -10.31 40.72 4.10
C GLY A 481 -9.83 39.38 3.51
N PHE A 482 -8.51 39.18 3.42
CA PHE A 482 -7.97 37.92 2.93
C PHE A 482 -8.28 36.76 3.91
N PRO A 483 -8.52 35.54 3.40
CA PRO A 483 -8.74 34.35 4.22
C PRO A 483 -7.42 33.81 4.78
N ILE A 484 -6.84 34.51 5.75
CA ILE A 484 -5.60 34.16 6.44
C ILE A 484 -5.80 32.90 7.31
N ASP A 485 -4.78 32.06 7.43
CA ASP A 485 -4.80 30.94 8.37
C ASP A 485 -4.80 31.45 9.83
N THR A 486 -5.96 31.35 10.47
CA THR A 486 -6.19 31.72 11.88
C THR A 486 -6.12 30.54 12.84
N SER A 487 -5.61 29.38 12.40
CA SER A 487 -5.50 28.19 13.26
C SER A 487 -4.85 28.55 14.61
N PRO A 488 -5.25 27.92 15.74
CA PRO A 488 -4.96 28.41 17.10
C PRO A 488 -3.49 28.50 17.50
N ASN A 489 -2.56 28.23 16.59
CA ASN A 489 -1.14 28.42 16.80
C ASN A 489 -0.69 29.87 16.54
N SER A 490 -1.55 30.72 15.98
CA SER A 490 -1.21 32.09 15.56
C SER A 490 -1.38 33.15 16.65
N ILE A 491 -2.09 32.84 17.76
CA ILE A 491 -2.36 33.79 18.84
C ILE A 491 -2.02 33.16 20.21
N GLY A 492 -0.82 33.46 20.72
CA GLY A 492 -0.45 33.22 22.12
C GLY A 492 0.20 31.86 22.42
N GLN A 493 1.52 31.87 22.59
CA GLN A 493 2.31 30.87 23.36
C GLN A 493 2.30 29.41 22.87
N LYS A 494 2.49 29.16 21.56
CA LYS A 494 3.32 28.08 20.94
C LYS A 494 3.07 28.07 19.41
N ARG A 495 3.80 28.92 18.68
CA ARG A 495 3.76 29.00 17.19
C ARG A 495 4.58 27.86 16.57
N MET A 496 4.05 26.64 16.53
CA MET A 496 4.86 25.45 16.19
C MET A 496 4.20 24.43 15.22
N ASN A 497 3.23 24.77 14.37
CA ASN A 497 2.66 23.73 13.47
C ASN A 497 2.18 24.19 12.07
N TYR A 498 2.71 25.27 11.49
CA TYR A 498 2.38 25.53 10.07
C TYR A 498 3.21 24.58 9.20
N LYS A 499 2.57 23.89 8.25
CA LYS A 499 3.27 22.96 7.35
C LYS A 499 3.27 23.51 5.92
N VAL A 500 4.41 23.37 5.26
CA VAL A 500 4.62 23.68 3.84
C VAL A 500 5.10 22.40 3.17
N LEU A 501 4.33 21.87 2.22
CA LEU A 501 4.68 20.65 1.50
C LEU A 501 5.04 19.46 2.42
N GLY A 502 4.44 19.41 3.60
CA GLY A 502 4.73 18.40 4.63
C GLY A 502 5.77 18.82 5.69
N ILE A 503 6.71 19.73 5.42
CA ILE A 503 7.66 20.19 6.45
C ILE A 503 7.03 21.22 7.36
N SER A 504 7.38 21.21 8.65
CA SER A 504 6.99 22.31 9.53
C SER A 504 7.82 23.57 9.24
N TRP A 505 7.14 24.70 9.09
CA TRP A 505 7.73 26.01 8.83
C TRP A 505 7.38 26.97 9.97
N ASP A 506 8.41 27.51 10.60
CA ASP A 506 8.27 28.60 11.56
C ASP A 506 8.27 29.91 10.78
N THR A 507 7.11 30.54 10.65
CA THR A 507 6.93 31.77 9.88
C THR A 507 7.68 32.96 10.48
N ASP A 508 7.89 33.02 11.80
CA ASP A 508 8.52 34.19 12.44
C ASP A 508 10.03 34.17 12.29
N ARG A 509 10.63 33.01 12.55
CA ARG A 509 12.07 32.79 12.39
C ARG A 509 12.45 32.47 10.95
N ASP A 510 11.45 32.13 10.14
CA ASP A 510 11.58 31.74 8.76
C ASP A 510 12.52 30.54 8.57
N VAL A 511 12.26 29.47 9.34
CA VAL A 511 13.07 28.24 9.35
C VAL A 511 12.20 27.01 9.22
N PHE A 512 12.69 26.02 8.46
CA PHE A 512 12.11 24.69 8.43
C PHE A 512 12.60 23.86 9.63
N TYR A 513 11.73 23.02 10.17
CA TYR A 513 12.06 22.07 11.22
C TYR A 513 11.22 20.80 11.13
N PHE A 514 11.70 19.75 11.78
CA PHE A 514 10.99 18.47 11.90
C PHE A 514 10.35 18.38 13.28
N ASP A 515 9.01 18.34 13.33
CA ASP A 515 8.30 18.05 14.56
C ASP A 515 8.35 16.54 14.88
N VAL A 516 9.11 16.20 15.91
CA VAL A 516 9.26 14.83 16.40
C VAL A 516 8.40 14.55 17.63
N GLU A 517 7.64 15.51 18.16
CA GLU A 517 6.88 15.33 19.42
C GLU A 517 5.86 14.19 19.29
N ASN A 518 5.11 14.13 18.19
CA ASN A 518 4.14 13.05 17.93
C ASN A 518 4.82 11.68 17.83
N LEU A 519 5.96 11.64 17.12
CA LEU A 519 6.76 10.42 16.97
C LEU A 519 7.27 9.94 18.32
N LEU A 520 7.85 10.83 19.13
CA LEU A 520 8.37 10.52 20.46
C LEU A 520 7.26 10.05 21.40
N CYS A 521 6.10 10.70 21.40
CA CYS A 521 4.93 10.31 22.19
C CYS A 521 4.36 8.95 21.75
N PHE A 522 4.42 8.63 20.46
CA PHE A 522 4.01 7.31 19.99
C PHE A 522 5.02 6.22 20.36
N ILE A 523 6.32 6.48 20.22
CA ILE A 523 7.40 5.56 20.60
C ILE A 523 7.35 5.28 22.11
N SER A 524 7.04 6.28 22.94
CA SER A 524 6.95 6.11 24.40
C SER A 524 5.82 5.16 24.84
N LYS A 525 4.89 4.79 23.95
CA LYS A 525 3.85 3.77 24.23
C LYS A 525 4.44 2.34 24.29
N GLY A 526 5.66 2.12 23.79
CA GLY A 526 6.47 0.94 24.13
C GLY A 526 5.96 -0.42 23.68
N THR A 527 5.32 -0.55 22.51
CA THR A 527 4.80 -1.85 22.04
C THR A 527 5.66 -2.47 20.94
N ASN A 528 6.39 -3.54 21.22
CA ASN A 528 7.29 -4.19 20.25
C ASN A 528 6.57 -5.17 19.30
N THR A 529 5.63 -4.66 18.49
CA THR A 529 4.97 -5.44 17.44
C THR A 529 5.43 -5.00 16.05
N LYS A 530 5.40 -5.91 15.06
CA LYS A 530 5.66 -5.57 13.65
C LYS A 530 4.75 -4.43 13.16
N ARG A 531 3.48 -4.45 13.57
CA ARG A 531 2.50 -3.38 13.26
C ARG A 531 2.90 -2.04 13.87
N PHE A 532 3.39 -2.03 15.12
CA PHE A 532 3.87 -0.81 15.77
C PHE A 532 5.09 -0.24 15.05
N LEU A 533 6.08 -1.07 14.72
CA LEU A 533 7.28 -0.61 14.00
C LEU A 533 6.92 -0.01 12.62
N LEU A 534 6.00 -0.64 11.88
CA LEU A 534 5.49 -0.09 10.62
C LEU A 534 4.74 1.24 10.82
N GLN A 535 3.99 1.37 11.92
CA GLN A 535 3.33 2.63 12.28
C GLN A 535 4.31 3.72 12.74
N VAL A 536 5.47 3.36 13.33
CA VAL A 536 6.55 4.31 13.61
C VAL A 536 7.19 4.77 12.31
N ALA A 537 7.57 3.83 11.43
CA ALA A 537 8.19 4.14 10.14
C ALA A 537 7.28 5.03 9.27
N GLY A 538 5.98 4.72 9.21
CA GLY A 538 5.00 5.53 8.47
C GLY A 538 4.72 6.91 9.08
N ARG A 539 5.15 7.20 10.32
CA ARG A 539 5.05 8.55 10.93
C ARG A 539 6.26 9.43 10.65
N ILE A 540 7.39 8.83 10.31
CA ILE A 540 8.61 9.57 9.93
C ILE A 540 8.47 10.11 8.51
N PHE A 541 7.65 9.47 7.68
CA PHE A 541 7.38 9.87 6.30
C PHE A 541 6.35 11.01 6.24
N ASP A 542 6.84 12.23 6.12
CA ASP A 542 6.18 13.33 5.40
C ASP A 542 6.79 13.34 3.98
N PRO A 543 6.04 13.66 2.90
CA PRO A 543 6.35 13.31 1.51
C PRO A 543 7.52 14.09 0.87
N LEU A 544 8.61 14.28 1.59
CA LEU A 544 9.91 14.67 1.06
C LEU A 544 10.82 13.50 0.81
#